data_AF-A0A1I5DH05-F1
#
_entry.id   AF-A0A1I5DH05-F1
#
_cell.length_a   1.000
_cell.length_b   1.000
_cell.length_c   1.000
_cell.angle_alpha   90.00
_cell.angle_beta   90.00
_cell.angle_gamma   90.00
#
_symmetry.space_group_name_H-M   'P 1'
#
loop_
_entity.id
_entity.type
_entity.pdbx_description
1 polymer ?
#
loop_
_entity_poly.entity_id
_entity_poly.type
_entity_poly.pdbx_seq_one_letter_code
_entity_poly.pdbx_strand_id
1 'polypeptide(L)'
;MLSFLKMLLAGSAACSFCALAETEAIPFVHEKTYTLPSGKKVAVKLRERQCKAGECREADAGMWGMDGGIPRVVTETFVVFIDGTQFLIPEKFHKDLTNTHYVNVYEQKGRVVIELKGGDAASAYTGQFILGGGCGFERKICGEVCKEIWERTTWHNSFAYGHDPQCQSGIQ
;
A
#
# COMPACT_ATOMS: atom_id res chain seq x y z
N MET A 1 75.00 15.56 21.47
CA MET A 1 74.07 14.70 20.72
C MET A 1 72.66 15.25 20.99
N LEU A 2 72.09 16.21 20.23
CA LEU A 2 71.39 16.06 18.94
C LEU A 2 70.68 14.70 18.83
N SER A 3 69.38 14.54 18.61
CA SER A 3 68.32 15.44 18.12
C SER A 3 66.95 14.83 18.47
N PHE A 4 65.94 15.69 18.61
CA PHE A 4 64.52 15.38 18.52
C PHE A 4 64.17 14.68 17.19
N LEU A 5 63.22 13.74 17.18
CA LEU A 5 62.27 13.59 16.08
C LEU A 5 60.96 12.90 16.52
N LYS A 6 59.87 13.67 16.43
CA LYS A 6 58.47 13.23 16.41
C LYS A 6 58.15 12.61 15.05
N MET A 7 57.36 11.54 15.00
CA MET A 7 56.48 11.19 13.86
C MET A 7 55.45 10.15 14.37
N LEU A 8 54.20 10.55 14.64
CA LEU A 8 53.04 10.62 13.73
C LEU A 8 52.36 9.26 13.49
N LEU A 9 51.20 9.12 14.17
CA LEU A 9 49.92 8.56 13.75
C LEU A 9 49.88 7.70 12.47
N ALA A 10 49.33 6.48 12.61
CA ALA A 10 48.52 5.85 11.59
C ALA A 10 47.48 4.93 12.25
N GLY A 11 46.41 5.54 12.79
CA GLY A 11 45.18 4.83 13.12
C GLY A 11 44.42 4.59 11.82
N SER A 12 44.48 3.38 11.29
CA SER A 12 43.67 2.97 10.14
C SER A 12 42.26 2.67 10.62
N ALA A 13 41.42 3.70 10.72
CA ALA A 13 39.97 3.53 10.74
C ALA A 13 39.55 3.06 9.34
N ALA A 14 39.49 1.74 9.15
CA ALA A 14 38.87 1.16 7.97
C ALA A 14 37.36 1.42 8.06
N CYS A 15 36.91 2.53 7.48
CA CYS A 15 35.51 2.73 7.16
C CYS A 15 35.09 1.61 6.20
N SER A 16 34.49 0.55 6.73
CA SER A 16 33.69 -0.37 5.94
C SER A 16 32.51 0.42 5.39
N PHE A 17 32.66 0.92 4.16
CA PHE A 17 31.52 1.22 3.32
C PHE A 17 30.84 -0.12 3.02
N CYS A 18 29.92 -0.53 3.90
CA CYS A 18 28.87 -1.47 3.50
C CYS A 18 28.08 -0.77 2.40
N ALA A 19 28.43 -1.04 1.15
CA ALA A 19 27.52 -0.83 0.04
C ALA A 19 26.32 -1.74 0.32
N LEU A 20 25.24 -1.17 0.85
CA LEU A 20 23.95 -1.83 0.90
C LEU A 20 23.58 -2.14 -0.54
N ALA A 21 23.60 -3.43 -0.88
CA ALA A 21 23.07 -3.90 -2.15
C ALA A 21 21.63 -3.40 -2.26
N GLU A 22 21.38 -2.48 -3.19
CA GLU A 22 20.03 -2.04 -3.49
C GLU A 22 19.31 -3.23 -4.12
N THR A 23 18.53 -3.95 -3.33
CA THR A 23 17.64 -4.99 -3.84
C THR A 23 16.67 -4.32 -4.81
N GLU A 24 16.64 -4.76 -6.06
CA GLU A 24 15.66 -4.28 -7.05
C GLU A 24 14.25 -4.57 -6.52
N ALA A 25 13.41 -3.52 -6.42
CA ALA A 25 12.01 -3.69 -6.04
C ALA A 25 11.28 -4.37 -7.21
N ILE A 26 10.72 -5.57 -6.99
CA ILE A 26 9.98 -6.29 -8.03
C ILE A 26 8.51 -5.84 -7.98
N PRO A 27 7.94 -5.30 -9.07
CA PRO A 27 6.56 -4.83 -9.04
C PRO A 27 5.57 -5.97 -8.77
N PHE A 28 4.64 -5.73 -7.87
CA PHE A 28 3.65 -6.72 -7.49
C PHE A 28 2.50 -6.82 -8.50
N VAL A 29 2.08 -8.05 -8.79
CA VAL A 29 0.95 -8.35 -9.69
C VAL A 29 0.01 -9.32 -9.02
N HIS A 30 -1.26 -8.92 -8.93
CA HIS A 30 -2.33 -9.72 -8.36
C HIS A 30 -3.58 -9.64 -9.21
N GLU A 31 -3.98 -10.77 -9.78
CA GLU A 31 -5.21 -10.90 -10.54
C GLU A 31 -5.90 -12.21 -10.16
N LYS A 32 -6.82 -12.12 -9.21
CA LYS A 32 -7.53 -13.30 -8.71
C LYS A 32 -9.01 -13.01 -8.51
N THR A 33 -9.79 -14.09 -8.64
CA THR A 33 -11.20 -14.10 -8.30
C THR A 33 -11.39 -14.96 -7.06
N TYR A 34 -12.15 -14.42 -6.12
CA TYR A 34 -12.49 -15.02 -4.84
C TYR A 34 -13.97 -15.35 -4.81
N THR A 35 -14.32 -16.51 -4.26
CA THR A 35 -15.71 -16.83 -3.90
C THR A 35 -15.83 -16.71 -2.40
N LEU A 36 -16.64 -15.77 -1.94
CA LEU A 36 -16.82 -15.48 -0.52
C LEU A 36 -17.84 -16.42 0.12
N PRO A 37 -17.88 -16.54 1.48
CA PRO A 37 -18.85 -17.38 2.18
C PRO A 37 -20.31 -17.07 1.84
N SER A 38 -20.66 -15.81 1.56
CA SER A 38 -21.98 -15.42 1.06
C SER A 38 -22.32 -15.92 -0.36
N GLY A 39 -21.36 -16.50 -1.08
CA GLY A 39 -21.47 -16.89 -2.49
C GLY A 39 -21.09 -15.78 -3.48
N LYS A 40 -20.86 -14.54 -3.01
CA LYS A 40 -20.42 -13.42 -3.86
C LYS A 40 -19.07 -13.73 -4.52
N LYS A 41 -18.95 -13.36 -5.79
CA LYS A 41 -17.70 -13.45 -6.55
C LYS A 41 -17.01 -12.09 -6.58
N VAL A 42 -15.80 -12.01 -6.06
CA VAL A 42 -15.01 -10.78 -6.04
C VAL A 42 -13.74 -10.96 -6.84
N ALA A 43 -13.59 -10.22 -7.93
CA ALA A 43 -12.35 -10.19 -8.70
C ALA A 43 -11.54 -8.95 -8.34
N VAL A 44 -10.28 -9.14 -7.99
CA VAL A 44 -9.34 -8.06 -7.68
C VAL A 44 -8.20 -8.08 -8.68
N LYS A 45 -7.93 -6.93 -9.28
CA LYS A 45 -6.76 -6.66 -10.12
C LYS A 45 -5.94 -5.56 -9.48
N LEU A 46 -4.81 -5.90 -8.90
CA LEU A 46 -3.83 -4.96 -8.39
C LEU A 46 -2.52 -5.16 -9.12
N ARG A 47 -1.99 -4.10 -9.73
CA ARG A 47 -0.71 -4.12 -10.43
C ARG A 47 0.11 -2.92 -10.04
N GLU A 48 1.33 -3.17 -9.64
CA GLU A 48 2.38 -2.18 -9.52
C GLU A 48 3.24 -2.21 -10.79
N ARG A 49 3.99 -1.13 -10.98
CA ARG A 49 5.00 -1.04 -12.02
C ARG A 49 6.23 -0.32 -11.50
N GLN A 50 7.35 -0.51 -12.18
CA GLN A 50 8.52 0.34 -11.99
C GLN A 50 8.17 1.79 -12.27
N CYS A 51 8.69 2.68 -11.45
CA CYS A 51 8.63 4.09 -11.74
C CYS A 51 9.67 4.46 -12.81
N LYS A 52 9.25 5.22 -13.82
CA LYS A 52 10.15 5.65 -14.89
C LYS A 52 11.03 6.80 -14.41
N ALA A 53 12.21 6.94 -15.00
CA ALA A 53 13.11 8.05 -14.72
C ALA A 53 12.40 9.40 -14.96
N GLY A 54 12.37 10.26 -13.94
CA GLY A 54 11.74 11.59 -13.99
C GLY A 54 10.21 11.61 -13.84
N GLU A 55 9.57 10.45 -13.70
CA GLU A 55 8.13 10.34 -13.47
C GLU A 55 7.78 10.49 -11.99
N CYS A 56 8.45 9.72 -11.13
CA CYS A 56 8.27 9.84 -9.69
C CYS A 56 9.09 11.01 -9.15
N ARG A 57 8.52 11.64 -8.14
CA ARG A 57 9.20 12.65 -7.34
C ARG A 57 9.47 12.06 -5.97
N GLU A 58 10.31 12.75 -5.20
CA GLU A 58 10.46 12.44 -3.79
C GLU A 58 9.07 12.45 -3.17
N ALA A 59 8.70 11.32 -2.57
CA ALA A 59 7.45 11.20 -1.87
C ALA A 59 7.57 12.01 -0.59
N ASP A 60 6.63 12.91 -0.38
CA ASP A 60 6.36 13.41 0.98
C ASP A 60 6.06 12.19 1.87
N ALA A 61 6.23 12.32 3.18
CA ALA A 61 5.97 11.26 4.18
C ALA A 61 4.50 10.73 4.20
N GLY A 62 3.69 11.03 3.19
CA GLY A 62 2.32 10.55 2.98
C GLY A 62 2.18 9.34 2.05
N MET A 63 3.27 8.76 1.52
CA MET A 63 3.21 7.45 0.85
C MET A 63 3.41 6.31 1.86
N TRP A 64 2.47 5.38 1.91
CA TRP A 64 2.54 4.19 2.75
C TRP A 64 3.42 3.13 2.09
N GLY A 65 4.35 2.58 2.87
CA GLY A 65 5.28 1.57 2.40
C GLY A 65 6.71 2.07 2.13
N MET A 66 7.00 3.32 2.50
CA MET A 66 8.34 3.90 2.38
C MET A 66 8.64 4.94 3.47
N ASP A 67 9.89 5.01 3.91
CA ASP A 67 10.40 6.01 4.87
C ASP A 67 10.91 7.28 4.15
N GLY A 68 10.20 7.74 3.11
CA GLY A 68 10.60 8.85 2.25
C GLY A 68 11.50 8.45 1.08
N GLY A 69 11.98 9.45 0.33
CA GLY A 69 12.76 9.26 -0.90
C GLY A 69 11.89 9.09 -2.15
N ILE A 70 12.49 8.66 -3.27
CA ILE A 70 11.78 8.49 -4.55
C ILE A 70 11.23 7.06 -4.66
N PRO A 71 9.92 6.87 -4.91
CA PRO A 71 9.33 5.55 -5.10
C PRO A 71 9.99 4.80 -6.26
N ARG A 72 10.38 3.55 -6.01
CA ARG A 72 10.88 2.63 -7.06
C ARG A 72 9.74 1.99 -7.82
N VAL A 73 8.65 1.67 -7.13
CA VAL A 73 7.41 1.15 -7.73
C VAL A 73 6.21 1.99 -7.31
N VAL A 74 5.18 1.97 -8.13
CA VAL A 74 3.90 2.64 -7.87
C VAL A 74 2.74 1.74 -8.25
N THR A 75 1.65 1.81 -7.49
CA THR A 75 0.39 1.14 -7.81
C THR A 75 -0.20 1.77 -9.08
N GLU A 76 -0.15 1.06 -10.20
CA GLU A 76 -0.70 1.49 -11.49
C GLU A 76 -2.19 1.20 -11.59
N THR A 77 -2.60 0.01 -11.13
CA THR A 77 -3.98 -0.47 -11.26
C THR A 77 -4.45 -1.01 -9.93
N PHE A 78 -5.63 -0.57 -9.48
CA PHE A 78 -6.40 -1.27 -8.45
C PHE A 78 -7.88 -1.26 -8.84
N VAL A 79 -8.35 -2.38 -9.38
CA VAL A 79 -9.71 -2.53 -9.89
C VAL A 79 -10.37 -3.71 -9.19
N VAL A 80 -11.62 -3.49 -8.79
CA VAL A 80 -12.44 -4.46 -8.06
C VAL A 80 -13.73 -4.70 -8.83
N PHE A 81 -14.12 -5.95 -8.96
CA PHE A 81 -15.44 -6.35 -9.45
C PHE A 81 -16.15 -7.19 -8.40
N ILE A 82 -17.44 -6.94 -8.18
CA ILE A 82 -18.32 -7.72 -7.32
C ILE A 82 -19.47 -8.25 -8.20
N ASP A 83 -19.60 -9.57 -8.27
CA ASP A 83 -20.59 -10.26 -9.10
C ASP A 83 -20.61 -9.76 -10.56
N GLY A 84 -19.42 -9.47 -11.10
CA GLY A 84 -19.22 -8.99 -12.47
C GLY A 84 -19.40 -7.48 -12.66
N THR A 85 -19.86 -6.75 -11.64
CA THR A 85 -20.02 -5.29 -11.68
C THR A 85 -18.78 -4.61 -11.10
N GLN A 86 -18.23 -3.62 -11.80
CA GLN A 86 -17.07 -2.88 -11.31
C GLN A 86 -17.44 -2.02 -10.09
N PHE A 87 -16.68 -2.18 -9.02
CA PHE A 87 -16.73 -1.32 -7.85
C PHE A 87 -15.62 -0.25 -8.00
N LEU A 88 -16.00 1.02 -8.00
CA LEU A 88 -15.05 2.11 -8.19
C LEU A 88 -14.29 2.43 -6.90
N ILE A 89 -12.97 2.25 -6.92
CA ILE A 89 -12.05 2.81 -5.93
C ILE A 89 -11.26 3.92 -6.63
N PRO A 90 -11.48 5.20 -6.31
CA PRO A 90 -10.76 6.28 -6.96
C PRO A 90 -9.25 6.21 -6.70
N GLU A 91 -8.46 6.57 -7.71
CA GLU A 91 -7.00 6.49 -7.71
C GLU A 91 -6.34 7.09 -6.46
N LYS A 92 -6.85 8.23 -5.99
CA LYS A 92 -6.33 8.94 -4.82
C LYS A 92 -6.30 8.11 -3.53
N PHE A 93 -7.04 7.00 -3.45
CA PHE A 93 -7.12 6.15 -2.27
C PHE A 93 -6.17 4.95 -2.31
N HIS A 94 -5.45 4.74 -3.41
CA HIS A 94 -4.53 3.62 -3.55
C HIS A 94 -3.19 3.98 -4.20
N LYS A 95 -3.06 5.15 -4.83
CA LYS A 95 -1.80 5.62 -5.42
C LYS A 95 -0.69 5.88 -4.41
N ASP A 96 -1.06 6.05 -3.14
CA ASP A 96 -0.16 6.26 -2.01
C ASP A 96 0.30 4.94 -1.38
N LEU A 97 -0.14 3.79 -1.91
CA LEU A 97 0.28 2.45 -1.47
C LEU A 97 1.38 1.94 -2.42
N THR A 98 2.50 1.48 -1.85
CA THR A 98 3.64 0.93 -2.61
C THR A 98 4.24 -0.30 -1.93
N ASN A 99 5.08 -1.03 -2.66
CA ASN A 99 5.74 -2.25 -2.19
C ASN A 99 4.74 -3.29 -1.66
N THR A 100 3.59 -3.42 -2.33
CA THR A 100 2.56 -4.41 -1.98
C THR A 100 3.14 -5.81 -2.15
N HIS A 101 2.91 -6.70 -1.20
CA HIS A 101 3.33 -8.10 -1.30
C HIS A 101 2.22 -9.10 -0.97
N TYR A 102 1.07 -8.60 -0.50
CA TYR A 102 -0.06 -9.43 -0.11
C TYR A 102 -1.39 -8.77 -0.43
N VAL A 103 -2.32 -9.59 -0.91
CA VAL A 103 -3.72 -9.23 -1.13
C VAL A 103 -4.59 -10.37 -0.63
N ASN A 104 -5.58 -10.03 0.17
CA ASN A 104 -6.61 -10.95 0.62
C ASN A 104 -7.99 -10.32 0.50
N VAL A 105 -8.99 -11.17 0.31
CA VAL A 105 -10.38 -10.76 0.20
C VAL A 105 -11.21 -11.67 1.09
N TYR A 106 -11.97 -11.06 2.00
CA TYR A 106 -12.81 -11.79 2.94
C TYR A 106 -14.07 -11.00 3.28
N GLU A 107 -14.99 -11.63 4.02
CA GLU A 107 -16.19 -10.97 4.52
C GLU A 107 -16.07 -10.66 6.00
N GLN A 108 -16.49 -9.44 6.36
CA GLN A 108 -16.60 -9.03 7.75
C GLN A 108 -17.91 -8.29 7.95
N LYS A 109 -18.76 -8.81 8.84
CA LYS A 109 -20.08 -8.22 9.15
C LYS A 109 -20.93 -7.97 7.88
N GLY A 110 -20.91 -8.92 6.95
CA GLY A 110 -21.67 -8.84 5.68
C GLY A 110 -21.07 -7.92 4.61
N ARG A 111 -19.92 -7.30 4.87
CA ARG A 111 -19.21 -6.42 3.93
C ARG A 111 -18.00 -7.14 3.34
N VAL A 112 -17.71 -6.85 2.07
CA VAL A 112 -16.48 -7.30 1.42
C VAL A 112 -15.33 -6.45 1.93
N VAL A 113 -14.27 -7.08 2.39
CA VAL A 113 -13.04 -6.43 2.82
C VAL A 113 -11.92 -6.88 1.90
N ILE A 114 -11.21 -5.91 1.32
CA ILE A 114 -9.97 -6.14 0.59
C ILE A 114 -8.85 -5.65 1.49
N GLU A 115 -7.98 -6.58 1.90
CA GLU A 115 -6.81 -6.30 2.70
C GLU A 115 -5.57 -6.36 1.81
N LEU A 116 -4.76 -5.32 1.89
CA LEU A 116 -3.46 -5.19 1.25
C LEU A 116 -2.40 -5.13 2.35
N LYS A 117 -1.27 -5.79 2.15
CA LYS A 117 -0.06 -5.51 2.94
C LYS A 117 1.08 -5.15 2.02
N GLY A 118 1.83 -4.16 2.44
CA GLY A 118 2.95 -3.64 1.68
C GLY A 118 3.93 -2.91 2.57
N GLY A 119 4.93 -2.31 1.93
CA GLY A 119 6.01 -1.61 2.59
C GLY A 119 7.16 -2.50 3.01
N ASP A 120 8.30 -1.84 3.26
CA ASP A 120 9.53 -2.48 3.70
C ASP A 120 9.81 -2.16 5.17
N ALA A 121 10.12 -3.20 5.95
CA ALA A 121 10.55 -3.08 7.35
C ALA A 121 9.71 -2.10 8.20
N ALA A 122 10.26 -0.93 8.55
CA ALA A 122 9.63 0.05 9.43
C ALA A 122 8.43 0.79 8.79
N SER A 123 8.33 0.80 7.46
CA SER A 123 7.22 1.41 6.73
C SER A 123 6.11 0.42 6.37
N ALA A 124 6.13 -0.80 6.93
CA ALA A 124 5.13 -1.82 6.65
C ALA A 124 3.72 -1.36 7.05
N TYR A 125 2.77 -1.53 6.13
CA TYR A 125 1.37 -1.16 6.36
C TYR A 125 0.43 -2.33 6.10
N THR A 126 -0.73 -2.26 6.74
CA THR A 126 -1.94 -2.97 6.33
C THR A 126 -2.97 -1.95 5.88
N GLY A 127 -3.48 -2.11 4.66
CA GLY A 127 -4.52 -1.30 4.07
C GLY A 127 -5.81 -2.10 3.92
N GLN A 128 -6.89 -1.70 4.59
CA GLN A 128 -8.19 -2.35 4.48
C GLN A 128 -9.20 -1.44 3.76
N PHE A 129 -9.78 -1.96 2.68
CA PHE A 129 -10.90 -1.36 1.95
C PHE A 129 -12.16 -2.14 2.27
N ILE A 130 -13.02 -1.56 3.10
CA ILE A 130 -14.26 -2.16 3.58
C ILE A 130 -15.40 -1.60 2.73
N LEU A 131 -15.90 -2.41 1.81
CA LEU A 131 -16.86 -2.00 0.79
C LEU A 131 -18.30 -2.10 1.33
N GLY A 132 -19.07 -1.03 1.25
CA GLY A 132 -20.46 -0.98 1.76
C GLY A 132 -21.53 -1.05 0.67
N GLY A 133 -21.30 -1.87 -0.37
CA GLY A 133 -22.15 -1.89 -1.57
C GLY A 133 -21.91 -0.67 -2.46
N GLY A 134 -22.82 -0.31 -3.36
CA GLY A 134 -22.62 0.77 -4.33
C GLY A 134 -22.35 2.17 -3.74
N CYS A 135 -22.66 2.41 -2.46
CA CYS A 135 -22.52 3.72 -1.81
C CYS A 135 -21.09 4.12 -1.46
N GLY A 136 -20.11 3.23 -1.58
CA GLY A 136 -18.70 3.55 -1.35
C GLY A 136 -18.03 2.64 -0.34
N PHE A 137 -16.98 3.14 0.30
CA PHE A 137 -16.12 2.32 1.14
C PHE A 137 -15.45 3.12 2.26
N GLU A 138 -15.01 2.39 3.27
CA GLU A 138 -14.08 2.85 4.28
C GLU A 138 -12.70 2.30 3.98
N ARG A 139 -11.68 3.17 3.98
CA ARG A 139 -10.26 2.84 3.90
C ARG A 139 -9.66 3.00 5.28
N LYS A 140 -8.90 2.00 5.73
CA LYS A 140 -8.05 2.09 6.92
C LYS A 140 -6.62 1.79 6.56
N ILE A 141 -5.70 2.62 7.00
CA ILE A 141 -4.28 2.33 7.01
C ILE A 141 -3.81 2.20 8.45
N CYS A 142 -3.04 1.16 8.71
CA CYS A 142 -2.66 0.76 10.04
C CYS A 142 -1.33 -0.01 9.99
N GLY A 143 -0.70 -0.18 11.15
CA GLY A 143 0.47 -1.05 11.26
C GLY A 143 0.16 -2.52 10.95
N GLU A 144 1.18 -3.38 10.93
CA GLU A 144 1.14 -4.76 10.42
C GLU A 144 -0.02 -5.66 10.92
N VAL A 145 -0.49 -5.45 12.16
CA VAL A 145 -1.60 -6.21 12.80
C VAL A 145 -2.89 -5.41 12.94
N CYS A 146 -3.00 -4.26 12.29
CA CYS A 146 -4.14 -3.34 12.30
C CYS A 146 -4.76 -3.03 13.67
N LYS A 147 -3.92 -3.00 14.71
CA LYS A 147 -4.32 -2.59 16.07
C LYS A 147 -4.23 -1.07 16.26
N GLU A 148 -3.31 -0.44 15.55
CA GLU A 148 -3.10 1.00 15.55
C GLU A 148 -3.51 1.55 14.19
N ILE A 149 -4.59 2.33 14.16
CA ILE A 149 -5.11 2.96 12.94
C ILE A 149 -4.39 4.28 12.77
N TRP A 150 -3.58 4.38 11.72
CA TRP A 150 -2.87 5.61 11.36
C TRP A 150 -3.72 6.51 10.48
N GLU A 151 -4.53 5.93 9.59
CA GLU A 151 -5.47 6.66 8.77
C GLU A 151 -6.82 5.93 8.70
N ARG A 152 -7.91 6.69 8.75
CA ARG A 152 -9.25 6.23 8.42
C ARG A 152 -9.93 7.24 7.53
N THR A 153 -10.32 6.80 6.34
CA THR A 153 -10.96 7.66 5.35
C THR A 153 -12.23 7.00 4.85
N THR A 154 -13.33 7.75 4.88
CA THR A 154 -14.62 7.29 4.37
C THR A 154 -14.91 7.97 3.04
N TRP A 155 -15.21 7.17 2.00
CA TRP A 155 -15.61 7.68 0.70
C TRP A 155 -17.06 7.30 0.40
N HIS A 156 -17.81 8.31 -0.04
CA HIS A 156 -19.21 8.20 -0.39
C HIS A 156 -19.39 8.41 -1.89
N ASN A 157 -20.06 7.47 -2.55
CA ASN A 157 -20.51 7.59 -3.92
C ASN A 157 -21.88 8.27 -3.94
N SER A 158 -21.89 9.60 -4.11
CA SER A 158 -23.10 10.43 -4.10
C SER A 158 -24.16 10.01 -5.13
N PHE A 159 -23.77 9.31 -6.19
CA PHE A 159 -24.68 8.86 -7.26
C PHE A 159 -25.37 7.51 -6.97
N ALA A 160 -24.88 6.75 -5.99
CA ALA A 160 -25.43 5.42 -5.67
C ALA A 160 -26.54 5.43 -4.62
N TYR A 161 -26.62 6.48 -3.79
CA TYR A 161 -27.58 6.57 -2.67
C TYR A 161 -29.06 6.52 -3.10
N GLY A 162 -29.38 6.85 -4.36
CA GLY A 162 -30.76 6.80 -4.87
C GLY A 162 -31.17 5.49 -5.54
N HIS A 163 -30.22 4.60 -5.87
CA HIS A 163 -30.47 3.52 -6.83
C HIS A 163 -30.03 2.12 -6.37
N ASP A 164 -29.21 1.99 -5.32
CA ASP A 164 -28.74 0.69 -4.85
C ASP A 164 -29.45 0.24 -3.55
N PRO A 165 -30.34 -0.77 -3.58
CA PRO A 165 -30.96 -1.33 -2.39
C PRO A 165 -29.97 -2.08 -1.48
N GLN A 166 -28.76 -2.40 -1.97
CA GLN A 166 -27.68 -2.99 -1.18
C GLN A 166 -26.85 -1.93 -0.43
N CYS A 167 -27.25 -0.66 -0.49
CA CYS A 167 -26.61 0.38 0.27
C CYS A 167 -26.78 0.17 1.78
N GLN A 168 -25.76 -0.39 2.41
CA GLN A 168 -25.74 -0.55 3.86
C GLN A 168 -25.25 0.77 4.48
N SER A 169 -26.17 1.48 5.12
CA SER A 169 -26.03 2.82 5.75
C SER A 169 -24.98 2.93 6.88
N GLY A 170 -24.13 1.91 7.06
CA GLY A 170 -23.05 1.88 8.06
C GLY A 170 -21.69 2.39 7.55
N ILE A 171 -21.65 2.99 6.36
CA ILE A 171 -20.55 3.86 5.96
C ILE A 171 -20.83 5.22 6.63
N GLN A 172 -20.40 5.38 7.89
CA GLN A 172 -20.36 6.64 8.64
C GLN A 172 -18.94 6.84 9.13
#